data_AF-A0AAW3JQ73-F1
#
_entry.id   AF-A0AAW3JQ73-F1
#
_cell.length_a   1.000
_cell.length_b   1.000
_cell.length_c   1.000
_cell.angle_alpha   90.00
_cell.angle_beta   90.00
_cell.angle_gamma   90.00
#
_symmetry.space_group_name_H-M   'P 1'
#
loop_
_entity.id
_entity.type
_entity.pdbx_description
1 polymer ?
#
loop_
_entity_poly.entity_id
_entity_poly.type
_entity_poly.pdbx_seq_one_letter_code
_entity_poly.pdbx_strand_id
1 'polypeptide(L)'
;MIVDILTKFNYRRKIYLTPEHPFCSYDDGFKMQYSSAVIMQAGLNKKVKLLNNFELERLMKYGLKMNSSDIAWALRNSKEYEMICEFVLENIKTGKEKIIFLMDLLNVSGIGSEISADEIKFLKKFADKLGISEQIFEVVRRFIECAVKEESKECFELSQIIKNLYPEIELIDMKYFALQIYEYSECTQRILEEKRELRITDRCQIYEDIVLRRGMKLVFDHALVRVYGNILLDGGTLEILNSKVIRKSDSHRSCINLKGDYSNVVIKGCEADCRNYGMFIRAESGKVVVSESNIYNTTRGAAIRFWGESIEITNCIFSRCYSPEDGGAVMVRGGVGKISKCRFADCEAKRGGAVYIVENICLDKCHFTNCNVAEYGAAVFCSGLADIDDRELEYVACHPEGAEFVQVLKKNGELRILGDMLINKSTIVDCPVYVESSGNLSVSKAALYLNYPVMCAGNLKLVHARIVANHLENSDMLYLEGARKCEISNCEFDGALRTGGINIKGTNVTIKNSLFRNTYGGRAVFNAYRPVIKESIFNFCQDGAIYTQGGEIEKCVFVNCRAKSGAGISMYGNKGLVKHCNFKRCIAKKGGGAIDRQVGTHIEKCQFEECKPADIS
;
A
#
# COMPACT_ATOMS: atom_id res chain seq x y z
N MET A 1 -38.98 3.27 -22.86
CA MET A 1 -38.82 3.26 -21.38
C MET A 1 -37.47 3.89 -21.10
N ILE A 2 -37.40 4.96 -20.30
CA ILE A 2 -36.10 5.50 -19.87
C ILE A 2 -35.57 4.49 -18.84
N VAL A 3 -34.62 3.66 -19.25
CA VAL A 3 -33.96 2.69 -18.38
C VAL A 3 -33.03 3.45 -17.45
N ASP A 4 -33.18 3.25 -16.13
CA ASP A 4 -32.35 3.89 -15.12
C ASP A 4 -30.88 3.44 -15.22
N ILE A 5 -29.99 4.19 -14.55
CA ILE A 5 -28.54 3.97 -14.61
C ILE A 5 -28.16 2.60 -14.04
N LEU A 6 -28.82 2.15 -12.96
CA LEU A 6 -28.53 0.88 -12.31
C LEU A 6 -28.91 -0.30 -13.23
N THR A 7 -30.08 -0.22 -13.87
CA THR A 7 -30.53 -1.22 -14.83
C THR A 7 -29.60 -1.28 -16.05
N LYS A 8 -29.15 -0.14 -16.60
CA LYS A 8 -28.15 -0.10 -17.68
C LYS A 8 -26.80 -0.72 -17.26
N PHE A 9 -26.38 -0.49 -16.02
CA PHE A 9 -25.15 -1.09 -15.48
C PHE A 9 -25.29 -2.61 -15.32
N ASN A 10 -26.42 -3.08 -14.81
CA ASN A 10 -26.72 -4.51 -14.68
C ASN A 10 -26.79 -5.21 -16.05
N TYR A 11 -27.34 -4.56 -17.08
CA TYR A 11 -27.34 -5.06 -18.44
C TYR A 11 -25.92 -5.21 -19.00
N ARG A 12 -25.06 -4.19 -18.82
CA ARG A 12 -23.65 -4.30 -19.18
C ARG A 12 -22.96 -5.43 -18.41
N ARG A 13 -23.19 -5.52 -17.09
CA ARG A 13 -22.64 -6.60 -16.26
C ARG A 13 -23.02 -7.98 -16.81
N LYS A 14 -24.30 -8.20 -17.16
CA LYS A 14 -24.74 -9.45 -17.78
C LYS A 14 -24.05 -9.74 -19.12
N ILE A 15 -23.91 -8.74 -19.99
CA ILE A 15 -23.23 -8.91 -21.30
C ILE A 15 -21.77 -9.33 -21.14
N TYR A 16 -21.03 -8.74 -20.20
CA TYR A 16 -19.60 -8.99 -20.05
C TYR A 16 -19.24 -10.20 -19.19
N LEU A 17 -20.09 -10.57 -18.22
CA LEU A 17 -19.77 -11.63 -17.26
C LEU A 17 -20.46 -12.96 -17.54
N THR A 18 -21.47 -13.02 -18.41
CA THR A 18 -22.09 -14.32 -18.73
C THR A 18 -21.15 -15.16 -19.61
N PRO A 19 -21.06 -16.47 -19.36
CA PRO A 19 -20.34 -17.38 -20.26
C PRO A 19 -21.01 -17.40 -21.64
N GLU A 20 -20.34 -18.00 -22.63
CA GLU A 20 -20.95 -18.19 -23.96
C GLU A 20 -22.22 -19.03 -23.85
N HIS A 21 -23.21 -18.72 -24.70
CA HIS A 21 -24.44 -19.51 -24.74
C HIS A 21 -24.14 -20.96 -25.17
N PRO A 22 -24.83 -21.99 -24.62
CA PRO A 22 -24.58 -23.38 -24.97
C PRO A 22 -24.68 -23.71 -26.47
N PHE A 23 -25.47 -22.93 -27.22
CA PHE A 23 -25.61 -23.08 -28.68
C PHE A 23 -24.80 -22.06 -29.50
N CYS A 24 -23.86 -21.33 -28.89
CA CYS A 24 -23.04 -20.34 -29.61
C CYS A 24 -22.22 -20.96 -30.76
N SER A 25 -21.85 -22.24 -30.63
CA SER A 25 -21.06 -22.98 -31.62
C SER A 25 -21.87 -23.62 -32.76
N TYR A 26 -23.21 -23.62 -32.67
CA TYR A 26 -24.07 -24.19 -33.71
C TYR A 26 -24.02 -23.34 -34.99
N ASP A 27 -24.43 -23.91 -36.12
CA ASP A 27 -24.41 -23.20 -37.40
C ASP A 27 -25.43 -22.04 -37.43
N ASP A 28 -25.18 -21.09 -38.32
CA ASP A 28 -25.99 -19.86 -38.41
C ASP A 28 -27.43 -20.15 -38.82
N GLY A 29 -27.67 -21.19 -39.65
CA GLY A 29 -29.01 -21.62 -40.04
C GLY A 29 -29.83 -22.08 -38.84
N PHE A 30 -29.23 -22.93 -37.99
CA PHE A 30 -29.82 -23.34 -36.72
C PHE A 30 -30.13 -22.13 -35.83
N LYS A 31 -29.15 -21.24 -35.60
CA LYS A 31 -29.31 -20.06 -34.74
C LYS A 31 -30.43 -19.14 -35.19
N MET A 32 -30.57 -18.94 -36.50
CA MET A 32 -31.61 -18.11 -37.10
C MET A 32 -33.01 -18.69 -36.86
N GLN A 33 -33.21 -19.98 -37.13
CA GLN A 33 -34.51 -20.63 -36.95
C GLN A 33 -34.85 -20.82 -35.46
N TYR A 34 -33.85 -21.15 -34.64
CA TYR A 34 -33.95 -21.20 -33.17
C TYR A 34 -34.42 -19.84 -32.61
N SER A 35 -33.78 -18.75 -33.04
CA SER A 35 -34.15 -17.41 -32.60
C SER A 35 -35.53 -17.00 -33.07
N SER A 36 -35.98 -17.43 -34.26
CA SER A 36 -37.37 -17.22 -34.69
C SER A 36 -38.39 -17.82 -33.71
N ALA A 37 -38.11 -18.98 -33.14
CA ALA A 37 -38.99 -19.59 -32.13
C ALA A 37 -38.99 -18.80 -30.81
N VAL A 38 -37.82 -18.32 -30.35
CA VAL A 38 -37.73 -17.47 -29.15
C VAL A 38 -38.41 -16.11 -29.35
N ILE A 39 -38.30 -15.54 -30.56
CA ILE A 39 -39.00 -14.31 -30.96
C ILE A 39 -40.51 -14.48 -30.89
N MET A 40 -41.05 -15.63 -31.31
CA MET A 40 -42.49 -15.90 -31.21
C MET A 40 -42.98 -15.80 -29.76
N GLN A 41 -42.24 -16.36 -28.80
CA GLN A 41 -42.57 -16.26 -27.39
C GLN A 41 -42.48 -14.81 -26.89
N ALA A 42 -41.37 -14.13 -27.15
CA ALA A 42 -41.17 -12.75 -26.73
C ALA A 42 -42.22 -11.79 -27.33
N GLY A 43 -42.74 -12.11 -28.51
CA GLY A 43 -43.79 -11.34 -29.20
C GLY A 43 -45.18 -11.43 -28.56
N LEU A 44 -45.42 -12.37 -27.65
CA LEU A 44 -46.68 -12.50 -26.92
C LEU A 44 -46.83 -11.44 -25.81
N ASN A 45 -45.72 -10.84 -25.37
CA ASN A 45 -45.74 -9.81 -24.34
C ASN A 45 -46.34 -8.50 -24.88
N LYS A 46 -47.50 -8.12 -24.36
CA LYS A 46 -48.25 -6.92 -24.79
C LYS A 46 -47.73 -5.62 -24.15
N LYS A 47 -46.90 -5.69 -23.10
CA LYS A 47 -46.42 -4.53 -22.33
C LYS A 47 -45.10 -3.99 -22.84
N VAL A 48 -44.20 -4.87 -23.28
CA VAL A 48 -42.87 -4.51 -23.76
C VAL A 48 -42.77 -4.86 -25.24
N LYS A 49 -42.45 -3.88 -26.07
CA LYS A 49 -42.19 -4.12 -27.50
C LYS A 49 -41.04 -5.11 -27.65
N LEU A 50 -41.16 -6.02 -28.62
CA LEU A 50 -40.18 -7.08 -28.92
C LEU A 50 -38.72 -6.58 -28.92
N LEU A 51 -38.42 -5.48 -29.63
CA LEU A 51 -37.06 -4.93 -29.73
C LEU A 51 -36.54 -4.25 -28.45
N ASN A 52 -37.37 -4.10 -27.42
CA ASN A 52 -36.98 -3.60 -26.10
C ASN A 52 -36.74 -4.73 -25.10
N ASN A 53 -36.89 -6.00 -25.51
CA ASN A 53 -36.60 -7.14 -24.66
C ASN A 53 -35.08 -7.35 -24.58
N PHE A 54 -34.51 -6.98 -23.44
CA PHE A 54 -33.06 -7.06 -23.21
C PHE A 54 -32.54 -8.51 -23.31
N GLU A 55 -33.23 -9.50 -22.75
CA GLU A 55 -32.76 -10.88 -22.77
C GLU A 55 -32.82 -11.48 -24.18
N LEU A 56 -33.81 -11.08 -24.99
CA LEU A 56 -33.88 -11.44 -26.41
C LEU A 56 -32.72 -10.81 -27.20
N GLU A 57 -32.47 -9.51 -27.00
CA GLU A 57 -31.31 -8.84 -27.62
C GLU A 57 -30.00 -9.49 -27.18
N ARG A 58 -29.89 -9.83 -25.89
CA ARG A 58 -28.72 -10.48 -25.30
C ARG A 58 -28.46 -11.83 -25.95
N LEU A 59 -29.50 -12.66 -26.05
CA LEU A 59 -29.45 -13.97 -26.71
C LEU A 59 -28.94 -13.85 -28.13
N MET A 60 -29.58 -13.04 -28.98
CA MET A 60 -29.22 -13.00 -30.40
C MET A 60 -27.84 -12.40 -30.65
N LYS A 61 -27.52 -11.25 -30.02
CA LYS A 61 -26.29 -10.50 -30.31
C LYS A 61 -25.06 -11.02 -29.58
N TYR A 62 -25.21 -11.41 -28.32
CA TYR A 62 -24.07 -11.73 -27.45
C TYR A 62 -24.01 -13.23 -27.13
N GLY A 63 -25.17 -13.87 -26.95
CA GLY A 63 -25.25 -15.31 -26.69
C GLY A 63 -24.92 -16.14 -27.94
N LEU A 64 -25.66 -15.94 -29.03
CA LEU A 64 -25.54 -16.66 -30.30
C LEU A 64 -24.62 -15.97 -31.32
N LYS A 65 -24.19 -14.73 -31.02
CA LYS A 65 -23.28 -13.91 -31.85
C LYS A 65 -23.77 -13.70 -33.29
N MET A 66 -25.08 -13.57 -33.47
CA MET A 66 -25.70 -13.37 -34.78
C MET A 66 -25.41 -11.97 -35.34
N ASN A 67 -25.22 -11.88 -36.66
CA ASN A 67 -25.06 -10.60 -37.32
C ASN A 67 -26.43 -9.92 -37.55
N SER A 68 -26.43 -8.65 -37.98
CA SER A 68 -27.66 -7.89 -38.19
C SER A 68 -28.59 -8.47 -39.27
N SER A 69 -28.05 -9.10 -40.32
CA SER A 69 -28.85 -9.74 -41.37
C SER A 69 -29.56 -10.99 -40.87
N ASP A 70 -28.89 -11.81 -40.07
CA ASP A 70 -29.44 -13.03 -39.48
C ASP A 70 -30.57 -12.70 -38.52
N ILE A 71 -30.37 -11.68 -37.67
CA ILE A 71 -31.40 -11.18 -36.74
C ILE A 71 -32.61 -10.66 -37.51
N ALA A 72 -32.39 -9.88 -38.57
CA ALA A 72 -33.48 -9.38 -39.40
C ALA A 72 -34.25 -10.49 -40.12
N TRP A 73 -33.56 -11.56 -40.53
CA TRP A 73 -34.19 -12.75 -41.08
C TRP A 73 -35.03 -13.47 -40.02
N ALA A 74 -34.48 -13.71 -38.83
CA ALA A 74 -35.18 -14.40 -37.75
C ALA A 74 -36.49 -13.68 -37.34
N LEU A 75 -36.46 -12.34 -37.32
CA LEU A 75 -37.63 -11.49 -37.08
C LEU A 75 -38.71 -11.55 -38.16
N ARG A 76 -38.33 -11.73 -39.44
CA ARG A 76 -39.30 -11.90 -40.52
C ARG A 76 -39.91 -13.29 -40.50
N ASN A 77 -39.04 -14.30 -40.31
CA ASN A 77 -39.41 -15.70 -40.41
C ASN A 77 -40.17 -16.20 -39.17
N SER A 78 -40.13 -15.47 -38.05
CA SER A 78 -40.95 -15.77 -36.87
C SER A 78 -42.47 -15.64 -37.09
N LYS A 79 -42.91 -15.28 -38.30
CA LYS A 79 -44.33 -15.29 -38.70
C LYS A 79 -44.78 -16.64 -39.27
N GLU A 80 -43.83 -17.46 -39.74
CA GLU A 80 -44.09 -18.79 -40.31
C GLU A 80 -44.18 -19.83 -39.19
N TYR A 81 -45.30 -19.79 -38.45
CA TYR A 81 -45.48 -20.56 -37.21
C TYR A 81 -45.25 -22.07 -37.36
N GLU A 82 -45.86 -22.68 -38.38
CA GLU A 82 -45.81 -24.13 -38.60
C GLU A 82 -44.38 -24.58 -38.92
N MET A 83 -43.73 -23.91 -39.88
CA MET A 83 -42.38 -24.25 -40.31
C MET A 83 -41.35 -24.14 -39.18
N ILE A 84 -41.43 -23.10 -38.35
CA ILE A 84 -40.53 -22.94 -37.20
C ILE A 84 -40.82 -23.98 -36.12
N CYS A 85 -42.10 -24.29 -35.86
CA CYS A 85 -42.44 -25.36 -34.93
C CYS A 85 -41.88 -26.72 -35.39
N GLU A 86 -42.01 -27.05 -36.66
CA GLU A 86 -41.46 -28.29 -37.24
C GLU A 86 -39.94 -28.31 -37.09
N PHE A 87 -39.26 -27.22 -37.48
CA PHE A 87 -37.82 -27.08 -37.30
C PHE A 87 -37.38 -27.36 -35.85
N VAL A 88 -38.04 -26.73 -34.87
CA VAL A 88 -37.70 -26.92 -33.45
C VAL A 88 -37.83 -28.39 -33.05
N LEU A 89 -38.91 -29.06 -33.44
CA LEU A 89 -39.13 -30.46 -33.10
C LEU A 89 -38.15 -31.41 -33.79
N GLU A 90 -37.71 -31.05 -35.00
CA GLU A 90 -36.74 -31.84 -35.77
C GLU A 90 -35.29 -31.65 -35.31
N ASN A 91 -34.96 -30.53 -34.65
CA ASN A 91 -33.56 -30.17 -34.34
C ASN A 91 -33.25 -30.09 -32.84
N ILE A 92 -34.25 -29.94 -31.96
CA ILE A 92 -34.07 -29.94 -30.50
C ILE A 92 -34.39 -31.33 -29.96
N LYS A 93 -33.38 -32.19 -29.82
CA LYS A 93 -33.58 -33.63 -29.55
C LYS A 93 -33.12 -34.05 -28.16
N THR A 94 -31.95 -33.57 -27.73
CA THR A 94 -31.34 -34.01 -26.47
C THR A 94 -32.02 -33.40 -25.25
N GLY A 95 -31.86 -34.03 -24.09
CA GLY A 95 -32.37 -33.48 -22.83
C GLY A 95 -31.80 -32.09 -22.54
N LYS A 96 -30.49 -31.91 -22.77
CA LYS A 96 -29.83 -30.60 -22.70
C LYS A 96 -30.50 -29.58 -23.62
N GLU A 97 -30.66 -29.92 -24.90
CA GLU A 97 -31.21 -28.97 -25.88
C GLU A 97 -32.61 -28.50 -25.52
N LYS A 98 -33.48 -29.43 -25.10
CA LYS A 98 -34.86 -29.16 -24.69
C LYS A 98 -34.94 -28.21 -23.50
N ILE A 99 -34.09 -28.42 -22.50
CA ILE A 99 -34.10 -27.61 -21.28
C ILE A 99 -33.49 -26.23 -21.51
N ILE A 100 -32.40 -26.12 -22.27
CA ILE A 100 -31.83 -24.81 -22.64
C ILE A 100 -32.82 -23.99 -23.46
N PHE A 101 -33.51 -24.62 -24.42
CA PHE A 101 -34.56 -23.95 -25.18
C PHE A 101 -35.70 -23.45 -24.29
N LEU A 102 -36.18 -24.30 -23.36
CA LEU A 102 -37.20 -23.91 -22.41
C LEU A 102 -36.73 -22.73 -21.52
N MET A 103 -35.47 -22.75 -21.06
CA MET A 103 -34.87 -21.66 -20.30
C MET A 103 -34.84 -20.35 -21.10
N ASP A 104 -34.47 -20.38 -22.38
CA ASP A 104 -34.49 -19.20 -23.25
C ASP A 104 -35.90 -18.64 -23.44
N LEU A 105 -36.90 -19.50 -23.72
CA LEU A 105 -38.29 -19.08 -23.83
C LEU A 105 -38.79 -18.42 -22.54
N LEU A 106 -38.46 -18.99 -21.38
CA LEU A 106 -38.81 -18.43 -20.07
C LEU A 106 -38.08 -17.10 -19.82
N ASN A 107 -36.80 -17.01 -20.15
CA ASN A 107 -35.96 -15.85 -19.86
C ASN A 107 -36.34 -14.61 -20.69
N VAL A 108 -36.97 -14.79 -21.85
CA VAL A 108 -37.56 -13.69 -22.64
C VAL A 108 -39.02 -13.38 -22.26
N SER A 109 -39.63 -14.13 -21.36
CA SER A 109 -41.03 -13.97 -20.93
C SER A 109 -41.15 -13.04 -19.72
N GLY A 110 -42.33 -12.45 -19.50
CA GLY A 110 -42.58 -11.65 -18.28
C GLY A 110 -41.68 -10.41 -18.16
N ILE A 111 -41.13 -9.90 -19.27
CA ILE A 111 -40.34 -8.67 -19.21
C ILE A 111 -41.27 -7.49 -18.89
N GLY A 112 -41.01 -6.82 -17.77
CA GLY A 112 -41.79 -5.68 -17.29
C GLY A 112 -43.07 -6.02 -16.52
N SER A 113 -43.41 -7.30 -16.30
CA SER A 113 -44.48 -7.76 -15.38
C SER A 113 -44.44 -9.27 -15.12
N GLU A 114 -45.43 -9.85 -14.46
CA GLU A 114 -45.56 -11.31 -14.43
C GLU A 114 -45.80 -11.90 -15.83
N ILE A 115 -45.45 -13.17 -16.02
CA ILE A 115 -45.66 -13.93 -17.26
C ILE A 115 -47.18 -14.07 -17.49
N SER A 116 -47.65 -13.68 -18.68
CA SER A 116 -49.07 -13.71 -19.02
C SER A 116 -49.60 -15.12 -19.32
N ALA A 117 -50.93 -15.29 -19.27
CA ALA A 117 -51.58 -16.57 -19.61
C ALA A 117 -51.30 -17.02 -21.06
N ASP A 118 -51.19 -16.06 -22.01
CA ASP A 118 -50.84 -16.33 -23.41
C ASP A 118 -49.40 -16.87 -23.52
N GLU A 119 -48.45 -16.24 -22.82
CA GLU A 119 -47.05 -16.69 -22.74
C GLU A 119 -46.93 -18.08 -22.10
N ILE A 120 -47.63 -18.34 -20.98
CA ILE A 120 -47.63 -19.66 -20.32
C ILE A 120 -48.21 -20.73 -21.24
N LYS A 121 -49.31 -20.42 -21.94
CA LYS A 121 -49.95 -21.37 -22.85
C LYS A 121 -49.01 -21.78 -23.99
N PHE A 122 -48.24 -20.83 -24.53
CA PHE A 122 -47.26 -21.12 -25.59
C PHE A 122 -46.09 -21.95 -25.06
N LEU A 123 -45.54 -21.58 -23.90
CA LEU A 123 -44.48 -22.32 -23.20
C LEU A 123 -44.87 -23.78 -22.97
N LYS A 124 -46.06 -24.02 -22.40
CA LYS A 124 -46.57 -25.37 -22.15
C LYS A 124 -46.76 -26.18 -23.43
N LYS A 125 -47.26 -25.56 -24.50
CA LYS A 125 -47.41 -26.22 -25.80
C LYS A 125 -46.07 -26.74 -26.35
N PHE A 126 -44.98 -25.97 -26.20
CA PHE A 126 -43.65 -26.43 -26.58
C PHE A 126 -43.10 -27.49 -25.63
N ALA A 127 -43.28 -27.31 -24.32
CA ALA A 127 -42.89 -28.30 -23.32
C ALA A 127 -43.54 -29.67 -23.60
N ASP A 128 -44.85 -29.70 -23.83
CA ASP A 128 -45.61 -30.91 -24.16
C ASP A 128 -45.09 -31.58 -25.44
N LYS A 129 -44.92 -30.80 -26.51
CA LYS A 129 -44.43 -31.32 -27.80
C LYS A 129 -42.99 -31.85 -27.74
N LEU A 130 -42.16 -31.29 -26.87
CA LEU A 130 -40.77 -31.75 -26.64
C LEU A 130 -40.68 -32.89 -25.62
N GLY A 131 -41.82 -33.29 -25.01
CA GLY A 131 -41.87 -34.36 -24.01
C GLY A 131 -41.34 -33.95 -22.63
N ILE A 132 -41.41 -32.67 -22.28
CA ILE A 132 -41.05 -32.14 -20.96
C ILE A 132 -42.28 -32.25 -20.04
N SER A 133 -42.16 -33.00 -18.94
CA SER A 133 -43.27 -33.14 -17.99
C SER A 133 -43.57 -31.83 -17.24
N GLU A 134 -44.81 -31.67 -16.78
CA GLU A 134 -45.24 -30.50 -16.00
C GLU A 134 -44.36 -30.26 -14.75
N GLN A 135 -43.88 -31.34 -14.12
CA GLN A 135 -42.96 -31.23 -12.97
C GLN A 135 -41.62 -30.59 -13.36
N ILE A 136 -41.04 -31.00 -14.48
CA ILE A 136 -39.77 -30.46 -14.96
C ILE A 136 -39.95 -29.02 -15.46
N PHE A 137 -41.06 -28.75 -16.15
CA PHE A 137 -41.43 -27.41 -16.56
C PHE A 137 -41.46 -26.44 -15.37
N GLU A 138 -42.10 -26.84 -14.27
CA GLU A 138 -42.19 -26.01 -13.07
C GLU A 138 -40.84 -25.79 -12.39
N VAL A 139 -39.97 -26.80 -12.36
CA VAL A 139 -38.60 -26.66 -11.82
C VAL A 139 -37.79 -25.63 -12.65
N VAL A 140 -37.83 -25.73 -13.98
CA VAL A 140 -37.11 -24.80 -14.87
C VAL A 140 -37.70 -23.39 -14.81
N ARG A 141 -39.03 -23.27 -14.73
CA ARG A 141 -39.72 -21.98 -14.55
C ARG A 141 -39.28 -21.30 -13.26
N ARG A 142 -39.35 -22.02 -12.13
CA ARG A 142 -38.94 -21.49 -10.83
C ARG A 142 -37.46 -21.13 -10.80
N PHE A 143 -36.61 -21.91 -11.47
CA PHE A 143 -35.19 -21.59 -11.62
C PHE A 143 -34.98 -20.23 -12.29
N ILE A 144 -35.64 -19.96 -13.41
CA ILE A 144 -35.55 -18.67 -14.12
C ILE A 144 -36.19 -17.54 -13.30
N GLU A 145 -37.30 -17.78 -12.61
CA GLU A 145 -37.91 -16.78 -11.72
C GLU A 145 -36.97 -16.38 -10.56
N CYS A 146 -36.35 -17.34 -9.89
CA CYS A 146 -35.33 -17.09 -8.87
C CYS A 146 -34.10 -16.39 -9.48
N ALA A 147 -33.75 -16.73 -10.73
CA ALA A 147 -32.65 -16.09 -11.46
C ALA A 147 -32.90 -14.58 -11.65
N VAL A 148 -34.12 -14.24 -12.07
CA VAL A 148 -34.57 -12.85 -12.29
C VAL A 148 -34.72 -12.07 -10.99
N LYS A 149 -35.18 -12.72 -9.91
CA LYS A 149 -35.33 -12.11 -8.57
C LYS A 149 -34.03 -12.04 -7.76
N GLU A 150 -32.91 -12.52 -8.30
CA GLU A 150 -31.61 -12.62 -7.62
C GLU A 150 -31.62 -13.50 -6.33
N GLU A 151 -32.51 -14.48 -6.25
CA GLU A 151 -32.66 -15.42 -5.13
C GLU A 151 -31.60 -16.53 -5.17
N SER A 152 -30.36 -16.17 -4.83
CA SER A 152 -29.16 -16.98 -5.10
C SER A 152 -29.16 -18.39 -4.49
N LYS A 153 -29.70 -18.56 -3.27
CA LYS A 153 -29.71 -19.87 -2.59
C LYS A 153 -30.64 -20.86 -3.28
N GLU A 154 -31.88 -20.46 -3.52
CA GLU A 154 -32.90 -21.29 -4.16
C GLU A 154 -32.57 -21.56 -5.62
N CYS A 155 -32.04 -20.54 -6.34
CA CYS A 155 -31.55 -20.70 -7.70
C CYS A 155 -30.43 -21.77 -7.80
N PHE A 156 -29.50 -21.80 -6.83
CA PHE A 156 -28.48 -22.83 -6.76
C PHE A 156 -29.08 -24.23 -6.47
N GLU A 157 -29.99 -24.36 -5.51
CA GLU A 157 -30.66 -25.63 -5.20
C GLU A 157 -31.41 -26.20 -6.42
N LEU A 158 -32.15 -25.36 -7.13
CA LEU A 158 -32.86 -25.75 -8.36
C LEU A 158 -31.88 -26.13 -9.49
N SER A 159 -30.75 -25.43 -9.62
CA SER A 159 -29.70 -25.80 -10.59
C SER A 159 -29.16 -27.21 -10.36
N GLN A 160 -29.01 -27.64 -9.10
CA GLN A 160 -28.57 -29.00 -8.78
C GLN A 160 -29.63 -30.04 -9.16
N ILE A 161 -30.92 -29.73 -8.95
CA ILE A 161 -32.01 -30.60 -9.37
C ILE A 161 -31.99 -30.76 -10.89
N ILE A 162 -31.86 -29.67 -11.64
CA ILE A 162 -31.79 -29.70 -13.11
C ILE A 162 -30.58 -30.52 -13.58
N LYS A 163 -29.39 -30.28 -13.02
CA LYS A 163 -28.16 -31.04 -13.33
C LYS A 163 -28.30 -32.53 -13.02
N ASN A 164 -28.95 -32.90 -11.91
CA ASN A 164 -29.17 -34.30 -11.55
C ASN A 164 -30.15 -35.01 -12.50
N LEU A 165 -31.17 -34.29 -12.98
CA LEU A 165 -32.13 -34.82 -13.98
C LEU A 165 -31.52 -34.87 -15.38
N TYR A 166 -30.63 -33.94 -15.70
CA TYR A 166 -29.99 -33.78 -17.00
C TYR A 166 -28.47 -33.59 -16.84
N PRO A 167 -27.70 -34.68 -16.66
CA PRO A 167 -26.26 -34.61 -16.35
C PRO A 167 -25.40 -33.93 -17.41
N GLU A 168 -25.86 -33.85 -18.66
CA GLU A 168 -25.17 -33.14 -19.75
C GLU A 168 -25.27 -31.60 -19.65
N ILE A 169 -26.16 -31.09 -18.79
CA ILE A 169 -26.26 -29.67 -18.49
C ILE A 169 -25.25 -29.36 -17.39
N GLU A 170 -24.19 -28.65 -17.77
CA GLU A 170 -23.19 -28.21 -16.82
C GLU A 170 -23.64 -26.93 -16.11
N LEU A 171 -23.03 -26.67 -14.95
CA LEU A 171 -23.31 -25.45 -14.18
C LEU A 171 -22.97 -24.18 -14.97
N ILE A 172 -21.97 -24.24 -15.84
CA ILE A 172 -21.60 -23.14 -16.75
C ILE A 172 -22.71 -22.82 -17.75
N ASP A 173 -23.45 -23.83 -18.24
CA ASP A 173 -24.59 -23.63 -19.14
C ASP A 173 -25.70 -22.84 -18.42
N MET A 174 -25.98 -23.20 -17.16
CA MET A 174 -27.00 -22.54 -16.34
C MET A 174 -26.61 -21.12 -15.91
N LYS A 175 -25.31 -20.84 -15.75
CA LYS A 175 -24.80 -19.50 -15.44
C LYS A 175 -25.09 -18.47 -16.52
N TYR A 176 -25.29 -18.89 -17.76
CA TYR A 176 -25.75 -17.99 -18.82
C TYR A 176 -27.09 -17.31 -18.45
N PHE A 177 -27.96 -18.03 -17.74
CA PHE A 177 -29.27 -17.56 -17.28
C PHE A 177 -29.20 -16.94 -15.89
N ALA A 178 -28.36 -17.50 -15.02
CA ALA A 178 -28.27 -17.13 -13.61
C ALA A 178 -26.81 -16.93 -13.16
N LEU A 179 -26.29 -15.71 -13.37
CA LEU A 179 -24.92 -15.31 -13.00
C LEU A 179 -24.58 -15.47 -11.51
N GLN A 180 -25.60 -15.45 -10.64
CA GLN A 180 -25.44 -15.54 -9.20
C GLN A 180 -25.04 -16.94 -8.70
N ILE A 181 -25.17 -17.95 -9.57
CA ILE A 181 -24.78 -19.32 -9.26
C ILE A 181 -23.26 -19.43 -9.34
N TYR A 182 -22.65 -20.12 -8.38
CA TYR A 182 -21.21 -20.33 -8.32
C TYR A 182 -20.89 -21.81 -8.08
N GLU A 183 -19.80 -22.28 -8.65
CA GLU A 183 -19.26 -23.64 -8.41
C GLU A 183 -17.94 -23.52 -7.64
N TYR A 184 -17.72 -24.43 -6.70
CA TYR A 184 -16.42 -24.55 -6.05
C TYR A 184 -15.56 -25.47 -6.89
N SER A 185 -14.53 -24.90 -7.50
CA SER A 185 -13.42 -25.66 -8.06
C SER A 185 -12.31 -25.86 -7.03
N GLU A 186 -11.56 -26.92 -7.17
CA GLU A 186 -10.32 -27.13 -6.42
C GLU A 186 -9.14 -27.03 -7.40
N CYS A 187 -8.09 -26.34 -6.99
CA CYS A 187 -6.83 -26.32 -7.72
C CYS A 187 -5.78 -27.10 -6.92
N THR A 188 -5.32 -28.19 -7.53
CA THR A 188 -4.32 -29.11 -6.98
C THR A 188 -3.07 -29.11 -7.86
N GLN A 189 -1.96 -29.56 -7.29
CA GLN A 189 -0.69 -29.75 -7.98
C GLN A 189 -0.85 -30.66 -9.20
N ARG A 190 -1.66 -31.72 -9.09
CA ARG A 190 -1.92 -32.66 -10.19
C ARG A 190 -2.54 -31.96 -11.41
N ILE A 191 -3.53 -31.08 -11.18
CA ILE A 191 -4.18 -30.32 -12.27
C ILE A 191 -3.18 -29.39 -12.96
N LEU A 192 -2.30 -28.75 -12.20
CA LEU A 192 -1.26 -27.85 -12.74
C LEU A 192 -0.22 -28.61 -13.56
N GLU A 193 0.14 -29.83 -13.14
CA GLU A 193 1.05 -30.70 -13.88
C GLU A 193 0.46 -31.20 -15.20
N GLU A 194 -0.82 -31.58 -15.19
CA GLU A 194 -1.55 -32.03 -16.38
C GLU A 194 -1.75 -30.90 -17.40
N LYS A 195 -2.22 -29.73 -16.95
CA LYS A 195 -2.60 -28.63 -17.86
C LYS A 195 -1.46 -27.72 -18.25
N ARG A 196 -0.44 -27.58 -17.40
CA ARG A 196 0.65 -26.57 -17.47
C ARG A 196 0.16 -25.12 -17.40
N GLU A 197 -0.91 -24.75 -18.10
CA GLU A 197 -1.59 -23.47 -18.01
C GLU A 197 -3.03 -23.67 -17.53
N LEU A 198 -3.38 -23.07 -16.39
CA LEU A 198 -4.72 -23.15 -15.81
C LEU A 198 -5.26 -21.74 -15.56
N ARG A 199 -6.44 -21.46 -16.11
CA ARG A 199 -7.22 -20.26 -15.79
C ARG A 199 -8.43 -20.62 -14.94
N ILE A 200 -8.61 -19.88 -13.86
CA ILE A 200 -9.69 -20.01 -12.89
C ILE A 200 -10.54 -18.74 -12.97
N THR A 201 -11.84 -18.91 -13.22
CA THR A 201 -12.79 -17.80 -13.47
C THR A 201 -13.94 -17.71 -12.47
N ASP A 202 -13.95 -18.57 -11.45
CA ASP A 202 -14.98 -18.57 -10.40
C ASP A 202 -14.36 -18.89 -9.02
N ARG A 203 -15.14 -19.46 -8.10
CA ARG A 203 -14.67 -19.79 -6.76
C ARG A 203 -13.72 -20.98 -6.84
N CYS A 204 -12.54 -20.81 -6.26
CA CYS A 204 -11.54 -21.88 -6.16
C CYS A 204 -11.07 -22.03 -4.72
N GLN A 205 -10.87 -23.28 -4.29
CA GLN A 205 -10.15 -23.62 -3.07
C GLN A 205 -8.77 -24.20 -3.44
N ILE A 206 -7.73 -23.77 -2.73
CA ILE A 206 -6.39 -24.34 -2.82
C ILE A 206 -6.05 -24.90 -1.43
N TYR A 207 -6.24 -26.20 -1.26
CA TYR A 207 -6.08 -26.85 0.05
C TYR A 207 -4.62 -27.16 0.38
N GLU A 208 -3.83 -27.53 -0.62
CA GLU A 208 -2.44 -27.95 -0.48
C GLU A 208 -1.43 -26.86 -0.87
N ASP A 209 -0.16 -27.06 -0.51
CA ASP A 209 0.93 -26.26 -1.05
C ASP A 209 1.13 -26.64 -2.53
N ILE A 210 1.00 -25.68 -3.45
CA ILE A 210 1.17 -25.89 -4.89
C ILE A 210 2.45 -25.21 -5.40
N VAL A 211 3.06 -25.76 -6.44
CA VAL A 211 4.32 -25.30 -7.02
C VAL A 211 4.16 -25.03 -8.52
N LEU A 212 4.32 -23.76 -8.90
CA LEU A 212 4.41 -23.31 -10.28
C LEU A 212 5.86 -23.37 -10.74
N ARG A 213 6.22 -24.48 -11.39
CA ARG A 213 7.55 -24.68 -11.98
C ARG A 213 7.70 -23.92 -13.30
N ARG A 214 8.93 -23.82 -13.80
CA ARG A 214 9.20 -23.25 -15.13
C ARG A 214 8.28 -23.84 -16.21
N GLY A 215 7.65 -22.95 -16.97
CA GLY A 215 6.68 -23.29 -18.02
C GLY A 215 5.25 -23.52 -17.51
N MET A 216 5.00 -23.43 -16.19
CA MET A 216 3.66 -23.43 -15.63
C MET A 216 3.12 -22.01 -15.48
N LYS A 217 1.82 -21.85 -15.75
CA LYS A 217 1.09 -20.60 -15.57
C LYS A 217 -0.26 -20.83 -14.89
N LEU A 218 -0.51 -20.07 -13.83
CA LEU A 218 -1.79 -20.05 -13.13
C LEU A 218 -2.40 -18.65 -13.22
N VAL A 219 -3.65 -18.57 -13.66
CA VAL A 219 -4.37 -17.31 -13.82
C VAL A 219 -5.64 -17.34 -12.97
N PHE A 220 -5.80 -16.38 -12.07
CA PHE A 220 -7.08 -16.07 -11.43
C PHE A 220 -7.68 -14.87 -12.15
N ASP A 221 -8.86 -15.02 -12.74
CA ASP A 221 -9.48 -14.00 -13.58
C ASP A 221 -10.94 -13.82 -13.20
N HIS A 222 -11.29 -12.71 -12.54
CA HIS A 222 -12.60 -12.50 -11.93
C HIS A 222 -13.01 -13.60 -10.92
N ALA A 223 -12.02 -14.21 -10.28
CA ALA A 223 -12.20 -15.36 -9.39
C ALA A 223 -12.25 -14.96 -7.90
N LEU A 224 -12.88 -15.82 -7.09
CA LEU A 224 -12.77 -15.79 -5.63
C LEU A 224 -11.96 -17.00 -5.17
N VAL A 225 -10.68 -16.79 -4.86
CA VAL A 225 -9.76 -17.86 -4.51
C VAL A 225 -9.50 -17.86 -3.02
N ARG A 226 -9.73 -19.00 -2.37
CA ARG A 226 -9.39 -19.24 -0.97
C ARG A 226 -8.19 -20.15 -0.90
N VAL A 227 -7.11 -19.66 -0.29
CA VAL A 227 -5.83 -20.36 -0.24
C VAL A 227 -5.59 -20.83 1.19
N TYR A 228 -5.68 -22.13 1.44
CA TYR A 228 -5.37 -22.79 2.72
C TYR A 228 -3.89 -23.19 2.76
N GLY A 229 -3.36 -23.77 1.68
CA GLY A 229 -1.92 -23.99 1.48
C GLY A 229 -1.16 -22.72 1.10
N ASN A 230 -0.05 -22.86 0.39
CA ASN A 230 0.76 -21.76 -0.16
C ASN A 230 1.02 -21.97 -1.65
N ILE A 231 1.25 -20.88 -2.37
CA ILE A 231 1.61 -20.90 -3.79
C ILE A 231 3.11 -20.60 -3.89
N LEU A 232 3.91 -21.57 -4.32
CA LEU A 232 5.34 -21.41 -4.54
C LEU A 232 5.62 -21.28 -6.04
N LEU A 233 6.35 -20.25 -6.45
CA LEU A 233 6.86 -20.09 -7.79
C LEU A 233 8.35 -20.49 -7.81
N ASP A 234 8.63 -21.51 -8.61
CA ASP A 234 9.95 -22.04 -8.92
C ASP A 234 10.19 -21.91 -10.43
N GLY A 235 10.14 -20.66 -10.90
CA GLY A 235 10.27 -20.27 -12.31
C GLY A 235 8.96 -20.20 -13.10
N GLY A 236 7.81 -20.43 -12.46
CA GLY A 236 6.48 -20.29 -13.08
C GLY A 236 5.89 -18.89 -12.98
N THR A 237 4.69 -18.72 -13.56
CA THR A 237 3.98 -17.43 -13.59
C THR A 237 2.63 -17.52 -12.88
N LEU A 238 2.33 -16.53 -12.03
CA LEU A 238 1.02 -16.34 -11.40
C LEU A 238 0.44 -14.98 -11.81
N GLU A 239 -0.74 -14.99 -12.43
CA GLU A 239 -1.50 -13.79 -12.76
C GLU A 239 -2.79 -13.76 -11.94
N ILE A 240 -3.04 -12.66 -11.24
CA ILE A 240 -4.24 -12.44 -10.44
C ILE A 240 -4.89 -11.16 -10.98
N LEU A 241 -6.01 -11.31 -11.66
CA LEU A 241 -6.66 -10.28 -12.45
C LEU A 241 -8.11 -10.11 -11.96
N ASN A 242 -8.48 -8.90 -11.54
CA ASN A 242 -9.83 -8.54 -11.10
C ASN A 242 -10.43 -9.53 -10.09
N SER A 243 -9.59 -10.13 -9.25
CA SER A 243 -9.93 -11.29 -8.43
C SER A 243 -9.80 -10.96 -6.94
N LYS A 244 -10.47 -11.75 -6.12
CA LYS A 244 -10.33 -11.71 -4.66
C LYS A 244 -9.61 -12.95 -4.17
N VAL A 245 -8.48 -12.75 -3.49
CA VAL A 245 -7.72 -13.80 -2.82
C VAL A 245 -7.91 -13.68 -1.32
N ILE A 246 -8.34 -14.77 -0.68
CA ILE A 246 -8.54 -14.83 0.77
C ILE A 246 -7.62 -15.90 1.34
N ARG A 247 -6.72 -15.49 2.24
CA ARG A 247 -5.90 -16.44 2.98
C ARG A 247 -6.75 -17.17 4.03
N LYS A 248 -6.63 -18.48 4.05
CA LYS A 248 -7.34 -19.41 4.96
C LYS A 248 -6.41 -20.35 5.73
N SER A 249 -5.10 -20.10 5.72
CA SER A 249 -4.15 -20.89 6.52
C SER A 249 -4.43 -20.82 8.00
N ASP A 250 -3.83 -21.77 8.70
CA ASP A 250 -3.37 -21.71 10.09
C ASP A 250 -1.88 -21.30 10.25
N SER A 251 -1.14 -21.15 9.15
CA SER A 251 0.27 -20.74 9.12
C SER A 251 0.45 -19.23 8.93
N HIS A 252 1.50 -18.68 9.54
CA HIS A 252 1.97 -17.31 9.29
C HIS A 252 2.99 -17.20 8.13
N ARG A 253 3.14 -18.26 7.32
CA ARG A 253 3.94 -18.22 6.08
C ARG A 253 3.30 -17.29 5.04
N SER A 254 4.09 -16.84 4.07
CA SER A 254 3.58 -16.01 2.98
C SER A 254 2.65 -16.83 2.07
N CYS A 255 1.54 -16.23 1.63
CA CYS A 255 0.60 -16.82 0.68
C CYS A 255 1.29 -17.21 -0.64
N ILE A 256 2.09 -16.29 -1.19
CA ILE A 256 2.77 -16.44 -2.48
C ILE A 256 4.28 -16.29 -2.25
N ASN A 257 5.05 -17.33 -2.58
CA ASN A 257 6.50 -17.33 -2.42
C ASN A 257 7.17 -17.42 -3.80
N LEU A 258 8.13 -16.56 -4.10
CA LEU A 258 8.94 -16.65 -5.32
C LEU A 258 10.37 -17.00 -4.91
N LYS A 259 10.86 -18.16 -5.39
CA LYS A 259 12.21 -18.65 -5.08
C LYS A 259 13.06 -18.93 -6.32
N GLY A 260 12.45 -19.39 -7.41
CA GLY A 260 13.18 -19.71 -8.63
C GLY A 260 13.37 -18.50 -9.53
N ASP A 261 14.51 -18.43 -10.20
CA ASP A 261 14.74 -17.47 -11.28
C ASP A 261 13.64 -17.59 -12.34
N TYR A 262 13.29 -16.48 -12.99
CA TYR A 262 12.15 -16.36 -13.91
C TYR A 262 10.75 -16.45 -13.29
N SER A 263 10.61 -16.53 -11.96
CA SER A 263 9.30 -16.45 -11.31
C SER A 263 8.66 -15.09 -11.56
N ASN A 264 7.40 -15.06 -12.00
CA ASN A 264 6.68 -13.81 -12.28
C ASN A 264 5.33 -13.78 -11.58
N VAL A 265 5.05 -12.69 -10.88
CA VAL A 265 3.73 -12.39 -10.31
C VAL A 265 3.20 -11.09 -10.90
N VAL A 266 1.99 -11.15 -11.44
CA VAL A 266 1.23 -9.97 -11.88
C VAL A 266 -0.09 -9.94 -11.14
N ILE A 267 -0.38 -8.83 -10.46
CA ILE A 267 -1.61 -8.61 -9.71
C ILE A 267 -2.23 -7.30 -10.17
N LYS A 268 -3.48 -7.35 -10.65
CA LYS A 268 -4.16 -6.17 -11.19
C LYS A 268 -5.64 -6.14 -10.79
N GLY A 269 -6.13 -5.03 -10.25
CA GLY A 269 -7.55 -4.87 -9.94
C GLY A 269 -8.04 -5.76 -8.79
N CYS A 270 -7.17 -6.17 -7.87
CA CYS A 270 -7.44 -7.27 -6.96
C CYS A 270 -7.67 -6.86 -5.50
N GLU A 271 -8.35 -7.74 -4.75
CA GLU A 271 -8.40 -7.69 -3.29
C GLU A 271 -7.65 -8.90 -2.70
N ALA A 272 -6.70 -8.66 -1.81
CA ALA A 272 -6.00 -9.68 -1.05
C ALA A 272 -6.23 -9.51 0.45
N ASP A 273 -7.11 -10.34 1.02
CA ASP A 273 -7.34 -10.40 2.46
C ASP A 273 -6.48 -11.51 3.08
N CYS A 274 -5.42 -11.13 3.78
CA CYS A 274 -4.55 -12.10 4.45
C CYS A 274 -5.10 -12.57 5.80
N ARG A 275 -6.21 -12.00 6.29
CA ARG A 275 -6.88 -12.38 7.55
C ARG A 275 -5.94 -12.52 8.76
N ASN A 276 -4.89 -11.71 8.79
CA ASN A 276 -3.81 -11.73 9.77
C ASN A 276 -2.98 -13.03 9.79
N TYR A 277 -3.02 -13.83 8.71
CA TYR A 277 -2.17 -15.00 8.49
C TYR A 277 -0.97 -14.63 7.62
N GLY A 278 0.05 -14.04 8.24
CA GLY A 278 1.33 -13.83 7.60
C GLY A 278 1.32 -12.74 6.52
N MET A 279 2.18 -12.95 5.52
CA MET A 279 2.47 -12.02 4.42
C MET A 279 1.68 -12.42 3.17
N PHE A 280 1.44 -11.48 2.25
CA PHE A 280 0.84 -11.83 0.97
C PHE A 280 1.88 -12.36 -0.01
N ILE A 281 3.00 -11.65 -0.21
CA ILE A 281 4.07 -12.02 -1.13
C ILE A 281 5.43 -12.01 -0.41
N ARG A 282 6.21 -13.08 -0.58
CA ARG A 282 7.64 -13.14 -0.28
C ARG A 282 8.40 -13.50 -1.55
N ALA A 283 9.08 -12.53 -2.14
CA ALA A 283 9.84 -12.69 -3.37
C ALA A 283 11.34 -12.62 -3.11
N GLU A 284 11.99 -13.77 -3.02
CA GLU A 284 13.46 -13.89 -2.91
C GLU A 284 14.13 -13.84 -4.29
N SER A 285 13.36 -14.06 -5.35
CA SER A 285 13.77 -14.00 -6.76
C SER A 285 12.57 -13.57 -7.62
N GLY A 286 12.82 -13.25 -8.89
CA GLY A 286 11.77 -12.99 -9.89
C GLY A 286 11.26 -11.56 -9.94
N LYS A 287 10.12 -11.37 -10.63
CA LYS A 287 9.48 -10.08 -10.90
C LYS A 287 8.11 -10.00 -10.26
N VAL A 288 7.80 -8.86 -9.66
CA VAL A 288 6.50 -8.59 -9.01
C VAL A 288 5.92 -7.29 -9.56
N VAL A 289 4.76 -7.38 -10.20
CA VAL A 289 3.98 -6.22 -10.65
C VAL A 289 2.63 -6.24 -9.94
N VAL A 290 2.33 -5.20 -9.18
CA VAL A 290 1.05 -5.04 -8.48
C VAL A 290 0.47 -3.68 -8.84
N SER A 291 -0.76 -3.68 -9.38
CA SER A 291 -1.43 -2.47 -9.81
C SER A 291 -2.89 -2.44 -9.40
N GLU A 292 -3.43 -1.26 -9.09
CA GLU A 292 -4.89 -1.06 -8.89
C GLU A 292 -5.50 -2.05 -7.88
N SER A 293 -4.77 -2.37 -6.81
CA SER A 293 -5.10 -3.49 -5.91
C SER A 293 -5.06 -3.12 -4.44
N ASN A 294 -5.87 -3.81 -3.64
CA ASN A 294 -6.00 -3.64 -2.19
C ASN A 294 -5.42 -4.87 -1.47
N ILE A 295 -4.39 -4.69 -0.65
CA ILE A 295 -3.78 -5.75 0.15
C ILE A 295 -3.89 -5.38 1.63
N TYR A 296 -4.47 -6.26 2.46
CA TYR A 296 -4.80 -5.89 3.82
C TYR A 296 -4.81 -7.05 4.82
N ASN A 297 -4.81 -6.69 6.12
CA ASN A 297 -4.81 -7.61 7.25
C ASN A 297 -3.61 -8.58 7.20
N THR A 298 -2.39 -8.04 7.19
CA THR A 298 -1.16 -8.85 7.19
C THR A 298 -0.44 -8.75 8.53
N THR A 299 0.28 -9.81 8.91
CA THR A 299 1.04 -9.87 10.17
C THR A 299 2.37 -10.61 10.00
N ARG A 300 3.23 -10.53 11.01
CA ARG A 300 4.51 -11.26 11.12
C ARG A 300 5.52 -10.98 9.98
N GLY A 301 5.27 -9.97 9.17
CA GLY A 301 6.13 -9.50 8.11
C GLY A 301 5.39 -8.54 7.18
N ALA A 302 6.15 -7.82 6.35
CA ALA A 302 5.60 -6.95 5.33
C ALA A 302 4.57 -7.68 4.45
N ALA A 303 3.46 -7.02 4.10
CA ALA A 303 2.50 -7.57 3.14
C ALA A 303 3.18 -8.04 1.85
N ILE A 304 4.14 -7.25 1.34
CA ILE A 304 5.06 -7.62 0.27
C ILE A 304 6.50 -7.49 0.76
N ARG A 305 7.25 -8.59 0.68
CA ARG A 305 8.67 -8.65 1.03
C ARG A 305 9.49 -9.04 -0.19
N PHE A 306 10.45 -8.22 -0.59
CA PHE A 306 11.10 -8.32 -1.91
C PHE A 306 12.63 -8.20 -1.88
N TRP A 307 13.29 -9.11 -2.59
CA TRP A 307 14.73 -9.13 -2.91
C TRP A 307 15.03 -9.53 -4.37
N GLY A 308 13.99 -9.72 -5.20
CA GLY A 308 14.11 -10.23 -6.56
C GLY A 308 14.71 -9.23 -7.56
N GLU A 309 14.44 -9.46 -8.84
CA GLU A 309 15.02 -8.69 -9.96
C GLU A 309 14.37 -7.30 -10.10
N SER A 310 13.04 -7.26 -10.23
CA SER A 310 12.30 -6.00 -10.38
C SER A 310 10.94 -5.99 -9.67
N ILE A 311 10.59 -4.86 -9.08
CA ILE A 311 9.29 -4.64 -8.43
C ILE A 311 8.61 -3.35 -8.91
N GLU A 312 7.34 -3.45 -9.26
CA GLU A 312 6.49 -2.29 -9.58
C GLU A 312 5.18 -2.38 -8.78
N ILE A 313 4.90 -1.35 -7.98
CA ILE A 313 3.66 -1.22 -7.20
C ILE A 313 3.02 0.12 -7.55
N THR A 314 1.84 0.11 -8.16
CA THR A 314 1.19 1.33 -8.67
C THR A 314 -0.29 1.40 -8.34
N ASN A 315 -0.79 2.57 -7.90
CA ASN A 315 -2.22 2.76 -7.62
C ASN A 315 -2.80 1.71 -6.64
N CYS A 316 -2.03 1.29 -5.64
CA CYS A 316 -2.44 0.27 -4.68
C CYS A 316 -2.81 0.85 -3.32
N ILE A 317 -3.63 0.11 -2.56
CA ILE A 317 -3.94 0.40 -1.17
C ILE A 317 -3.41 -0.72 -0.28
N PHE A 318 -2.63 -0.36 0.73
CA PHE A 318 -2.21 -1.24 1.81
C PHE A 318 -2.86 -0.77 3.11
N SER A 319 -3.55 -1.66 3.82
CA SER A 319 -4.16 -1.28 5.10
C SER A 319 -4.04 -2.36 6.18
N ARG A 320 -3.87 -1.94 7.44
CA ARG A 320 -3.73 -2.84 8.60
C ARG A 320 -2.65 -3.90 8.34
N CYS A 321 -1.46 -3.42 8.03
CA CYS A 321 -0.29 -4.27 7.75
C CYS A 321 0.73 -4.11 8.87
N TYR A 322 1.04 -5.21 9.54
CA TYR A 322 1.90 -5.21 10.73
C TYR A 322 3.13 -6.10 10.52
N SER A 323 4.31 -5.53 10.75
CA SER A 323 5.59 -6.24 10.70
C SER A 323 6.35 -6.03 12.02
N PRO A 324 6.78 -7.10 12.73
CA PRO A 324 7.73 -6.93 13.84
C PRO A 324 9.15 -6.58 13.35
N GLU A 325 9.37 -6.58 12.04
CA GLU A 325 10.62 -6.20 11.39
C GLU A 325 10.42 -4.89 10.60
N ASP A 326 11.01 -4.78 9.42
CA ASP A 326 10.95 -3.57 8.60
C ASP A 326 9.78 -3.60 7.62
N GLY A 327 9.26 -2.41 7.28
CA GLY A 327 8.25 -2.22 6.24
C GLY A 327 6.93 -2.88 6.58
N GLY A 328 6.00 -2.19 7.24
CA GLY A 328 4.75 -2.80 7.69
C GLY A 328 3.94 -3.37 6.53
N ALA A 329 3.83 -2.60 5.45
CA ALA A 329 3.19 -3.01 4.21
C ALA A 329 4.18 -3.54 3.16
N VAL A 330 5.27 -2.80 2.90
CA VAL A 330 6.20 -3.13 1.82
C VAL A 330 7.63 -3.04 2.31
N MET A 331 8.42 -4.08 2.07
CA MET A 331 9.85 -4.12 2.35
C MET A 331 10.61 -4.54 1.10
N VAL A 332 11.41 -3.64 0.54
CA VAL A 332 12.25 -3.86 -0.65
C VAL A 332 13.72 -3.74 -0.26
N ARG A 333 14.49 -4.83 -0.43
CA ARG A 333 15.91 -4.91 -0.06
C ARG A 333 16.84 -5.23 -1.22
N GLY A 334 16.31 -5.42 -2.43
CA GLY A 334 17.09 -5.74 -3.62
C GLY A 334 16.33 -5.39 -4.90
N GLY A 335 17.01 -5.59 -6.03
CA GLY A 335 16.47 -5.30 -7.35
C GLY A 335 16.35 -3.80 -7.66
N VAL A 336 15.60 -3.52 -8.72
CA VAL A 336 15.21 -2.16 -9.14
C VAL A 336 13.70 -2.05 -9.16
N GLY A 337 13.15 -0.86 -8.96
CA GLY A 337 11.71 -0.76 -8.93
C GLY A 337 11.15 0.60 -8.58
N LYS A 338 9.82 0.63 -8.56
CA LYS A 338 9.05 1.82 -8.26
C LYS A 338 7.81 1.49 -7.44
N ILE A 339 7.54 2.32 -6.45
CA ILE A 339 6.28 2.35 -5.70
C ILE A 339 5.66 3.72 -5.95
N SER A 340 4.46 3.79 -6.51
CA SER A 340 3.85 5.08 -6.80
C SER A 340 2.35 5.13 -6.74
N LYS A 341 1.82 6.32 -6.40
CA LYS A 341 0.37 6.56 -6.34
C LYS A 341 -0.33 5.60 -5.37
N CYS A 342 0.37 5.14 -4.36
CA CYS A 342 -0.14 4.19 -3.37
C CYS A 342 -0.63 4.88 -2.11
N ARG A 343 -1.61 4.27 -1.45
CA ARG A 343 -2.08 4.66 -0.12
C ARG A 343 -1.71 3.60 0.90
N PHE A 344 -1.11 4.03 2.00
CA PHE A 344 -0.77 3.19 3.15
C PHE A 344 -1.53 3.68 4.37
N ALA A 345 -2.30 2.81 5.01
CA ALA A 345 -3.14 3.16 6.15
C ALA A 345 -2.98 2.17 7.31
N ASP A 346 -2.85 2.67 8.53
CA ASP A 346 -2.80 1.83 9.74
C ASP A 346 -1.70 0.76 9.63
N CYS A 347 -0.51 1.16 9.20
CA CYS A 347 0.63 0.27 9.02
C CYS A 347 1.64 0.49 10.15
N GLU A 348 2.19 -0.60 10.66
CA GLU A 348 3.13 -0.55 11.79
C GLU A 348 4.33 -1.47 11.54
N ALA A 349 5.51 -0.95 11.85
CA ALA A 349 6.77 -1.68 11.73
C ALA A 349 7.82 -1.25 12.76
N LYS A 350 8.91 -2.00 12.84
CA LYS A 350 10.12 -1.57 13.56
C LYS A 350 10.74 -0.34 12.92
N ARG A 351 10.92 -0.38 11.59
CA ARG A 351 11.41 0.73 10.75
C ARG A 351 10.59 0.82 9.47
N GLY A 352 10.22 2.04 9.07
CA GLY A 352 9.38 2.27 7.90
C GLY A 352 7.98 1.73 8.15
N GLY A 353 7.17 2.45 8.95
CA GLY A 353 5.88 1.96 9.45
C GLY A 353 4.99 1.39 8.35
N ALA A 354 5.05 1.97 7.15
CA ALA A 354 4.49 1.38 5.94
C ALA A 354 5.56 0.78 5.01
N VAL A 355 6.61 1.53 4.71
CA VAL A 355 7.53 1.21 3.60
C VAL A 355 8.99 1.22 4.07
N TYR A 356 9.69 0.14 3.76
CA TYR A 356 11.15 0.06 3.85
C TYR A 356 11.73 -0.17 2.46
N ILE A 357 12.72 0.64 2.08
CA ILE A 357 13.37 0.58 0.76
C ILE A 357 14.89 0.72 0.83
N VAL A 358 15.55 0.41 -0.28
CA VAL A 358 16.95 0.73 -0.58
C VAL A 358 17.03 1.91 -1.57
N GLU A 359 18.19 2.53 -1.71
CA GLU A 359 18.41 3.76 -2.49
C GLU A 359 18.02 3.68 -3.98
N ASN A 360 17.97 2.47 -4.57
CA ASN A 360 17.63 2.26 -5.99
C ASN A 360 16.12 2.11 -6.26
N ILE A 361 15.27 2.34 -5.26
CA ILE A 361 13.82 2.21 -5.40
C ILE A 361 13.18 3.59 -5.43
N CYS A 362 12.49 3.89 -6.53
CA CYS A 362 11.73 5.12 -6.65
C CYS A 362 10.45 5.03 -5.80
N LEU A 363 10.14 6.10 -5.07
CA LEU A 363 8.91 6.25 -4.31
C LEU A 363 8.31 7.62 -4.61
N ASP A 364 7.11 7.68 -5.20
CA ASP A 364 6.48 8.96 -5.54
C ASP A 364 4.95 8.96 -5.40
N LYS A 365 4.39 10.13 -5.10
CA LYS A 365 2.94 10.37 -5.10
C LYS A 365 2.18 9.45 -4.16
N CYS A 366 2.80 9.10 -3.03
CA CYS A 366 2.23 8.19 -2.04
C CYS A 366 1.63 8.95 -0.85
N HIS A 367 0.56 8.39 -0.29
CA HIS A 367 -0.13 8.95 0.86
C HIS A 367 -0.09 7.97 2.03
N PHE A 368 0.33 8.45 3.20
CA PHE A 368 0.51 7.66 4.42
C PHE A 368 -0.42 8.21 5.50
N THR A 369 -1.25 7.34 6.07
CA THR A 369 -2.17 7.71 7.16
C THR A 369 -1.96 6.77 8.35
N ASN A 370 -1.82 7.33 9.55
CA ASN A 370 -1.72 6.55 10.79
C ASN A 370 -0.65 5.44 10.72
N CYS A 371 0.51 5.76 10.17
CA CYS A 371 1.64 4.84 10.12
C CYS A 371 2.55 5.07 11.34
N ASN A 372 2.93 3.99 12.01
CA ASN A 372 3.62 4.07 13.30
C ASN A 372 4.88 3.20 13.31
N VAL A 373 5.89 3.62 14.07
CA VAL A 373 7.14 2.85 14.23
C VAL A 373 7.62 2.72 15.67
N ALA A 374 8.39 1.67 15.91
CA ALA A 374 9.14 1.49 17.15
C ALA A 374 10.49 2.24 17.16
N GLU A 375 11.14 2.42 16.00
CA GLU A 375 12.45 3.07 15.90
C GLU A 375 12.46 4.32 15.01
N TYR A 376 12.42 4.16 13.68
CA TYR A 376 12.62 5.26 12.72
C TYR A 376 11.76 5.13 11.47
N GLY A 377 11.44 6.29 10.87
CA GLY A 377 10.69 6.39 9.63
C GLY A 377 9.23 6.03 9.83
N ALA A 378 8.47 6.93 10.46
CA ALA A 378 7.06 6.68 10.85
C ALA A 378 6.23 6.10 9.69
N ALA A 379 6.49 6.57 8.47
CA ALA A 379 5.94 6.03 7.25
C ALA A 379 7.00 5.29 6.43
N VAL A 380 8.14 5.94 6.16
CA VAL A 380 9.14 5.48 5.20
C VAL A 380 10.53 5.44 5.83
N PHE A 381 11.20 4.31 5.63
CA PHE A 381 12.61 4.14 5.95
C PHE A 381 13.41 3.76 4.71
N CYS A 382 14.43 4.54 4.36
CA CYS A 382 15.38 4.20 3.30
C CYS A 382 16.74 3.82 3.91
N SER A 383 17.25 2.65 3.56
CA SER A 383 18.53 2.17 4.08
C SER A 383 19.77 2.75 3.39
N GLY A 384 19.59 3.71 2.48
CA GLY A 384 20.62 4.52 1.84
C GLY A 384 20.12 5.95 1.61
N LEU A 385 20.88 6.79 0.92
CA LEU A 385 20.42 8.14 0.57
C LEU A 385 19.46 8.05 -0.61
N ALA A 386 18.22 8.50 -0.43
CA ALA A 386 17.20 8.34 -1.44
C ALA A 386 17.09 9.58 -2.34
N ASP A 387 17.12 9.36 -3.65
CA ASP A 387 16.72 10.35 -4.66
C ASP A 387 15.20 10.38 -4.81
N ILE A 388 14.53 10.76 -3.73
CA ILE A 388 13.06 10.88 -3.64
C ILE A 388 12.71 12.34 -3.43
N ASP A 389 11.74 12.85 -4.19
CA ASP A 389 11.12 14.14 -3.89
C ASP A 389 10.03 13.96 -2.81
N ASP A 390 10.41 14.18 -1.55
CA ASP A 390 9.51 14.02 -0.40
C ASP A 390 8.31 14.97 -0.45
N ARG A 391 8.32 16.01 -1.32
CA ARG A 391 7.16 16.88 -1.54
C ARG A 391 6.01 16.19 -2.28
N GLU A 392 6.31 15.08 -2.96
CA GLU A 392 5.29 14.23 -3.57
C GLU A 392 4.77 13.17 -2.59
N LEU A 393 5.22 13.17 -1.34
CA LEU A 393 4.75 12.27 -0.28
C LEU A 393 3.89 13.05 0.71
N GLU A 394 2.76 12.45 1.08
CA GLU A 394 1.83 13.05 2.03
C GLU A 394 1.72 12.21 3.29
N TYR A 395 1.86 12.84 4.45
CA TYR A 395 1.80 12.18 5.75
C TYR A 395 0.68 12.77 6.60
N VAL A 396 -0.17 11.90 7.15
CA VAL A 396 -1.28 12.28 8.02
C VAL A 396 -1.23 11.41 9.28
N ALA A 397 -1.07 12.05 10.44
CA ALA A 397 -1.07 11.39 11.75
C ALA A 397 -0.09 10.21 11.84
N CYS A 398 1.10 10.34 11.24
CA CYS A 398 2.16 9.32 11.34
C CYS A 398 3.06 9.64 12.53
N HIS A 399 3.45 8.62 13.30
CA HIS A 399 4.22 8.83 14.53
C HIS A 399 5.55 8.04 14.57
N PRO A 400 6.64 8.69 15.03
CA PRO A 400 6.69 10.05 15.59
C PRO A 400 6.67 11.17 14.53
N GLU A 401 6.06 12.31 14.88
CA GLU A 401 5.99 13.50 14.02
C GLU A 401 7.39 14.08 13.73
N GLY A 402 7.61 14.55 12.50
CA GLY A 402 8.89 15.11 12.02
C GLY A 402 9.94 14.05 11.67
N ALA A 403 9.60 12.76 11.77
CA ALA A 403 10.44 11.63 11.38
C ALA A 403 9.67 10.64 10.49
N GLU A 404 8.75 11.15 9.67
CA GLU A 404 7.91 10.38 8.76
C GLU A 404 8.74 9.67 7.71
N PHE A 405 9.72 10.38 7.16
CA PHE A 405 10.75 9.85 6.28
C PHE A 405 12.11 9.88 6.97
N VAL A 406 12.79 8.72 7.03
CA VAL A 406 14.17 8.63 7.52
C VAL A 406 15.03 7.87 6.52
N GLN A 407 16.19 8.42 6.19
CA GLN A 407 17.21 7.76 5.37
C GLN A 407 18.49 7.48 6.15
N VAL A 408 19.39 6.67 5.60
CA VAL A 408 20.67 6.33 6.23
C VAL A 408 21.84 6.81 5.37
N LEU A 409 22.67 7.66 5.95
CA LEU A 409 23.98 8.02 5.42
C LEU A 409 25.02 7.03 5.96
N LYS A 410 25.35 6.03 5.13
CA LYS A 410 26.37 5.03 5.43
C LYS A 410 27.42 5.01 4.33
N LYS A 411 28.66 4.74 4.71
CA LYS A 411 29.79 4.56 3.78
C LYS A 411 30.75 3.55 4.37
N ASN A 412 31.38 2.75 3.51
CA ASN A 412 32.50 1.91 3.94
C ASN A 412 33.69 2.82 4.29
N GLY A 413 33.96 2.99 5.58
CA GLY A 413 34.95 3.93 6.09
C GLY A 413 34.35 5.30 6.41
N GLU A 414 35.01 6.37 5.96
CA GLU A 414 34.64 7.76 6.29
C GLU A 414 34.05 8.52 5.09
N LEU A 415 33.12 9.44 5.40
CA LEU A 415 32.61 10.41 4.45
C LEU A 415 33.42 11.71 4.55
N ARG A 416 34.13 12.04 3.47
CA ARG A 416 34.78 13.35 3.31
C ARG A 416 33.96 14.23 2.37
N ILE A 417 33.55 15.39 2.87
CA ILE A 417 32.80 16.39 2.11
C ILE A 417 33.80 17.46 1.64
N LEU A 418 34.09 17.45 0.34
CA LEU A 418 35.02 18.39 -0.31
C LEU A 418 34.30 19.55 -1.02
N GLY A 419 33.00 19.39 -1.30
CA GLY A 419 32.13 20.37 -1.95
C GLY A 419 30.83 20.56 -1.17
N ASP A 420 29.73 20.88 -1.85
CA ASP A 420 28.43 21.10 -1.22
C ASP A 420 27.70 19.79 -0.92
N MET A 421 27.24 19.65 0.31
CA MET A 421 26.31 18.60 0.73
C MET A 421 25.12 19.23 1.46
N LEU A 422 23.91 18.99 0.95
CA LEU A 422 22.66 19.38 1.57
C LEU A 422 21.97 18.15 2.16
N ILE A 423 21.63 18.21 3.44
CA ILE A 423 20.73 17.25 4.08
C ILE A 423 19.42 17.95 4.42
N ASN A 424 18.37 17.58 3.70
CA ASN A 424 17.03 18.15 3.86
C ASN A 424 15.96 17.10 4.16
N LYS A 425 16.38 15.85 4.43
CA LYS A 425 15.54 14.75 4.91
C LYS A 425 16.13 14.21 6.19
N SER A 426 15.30 13.78 7.13
CA SER A 426 15.79 13.21 8.38
C SER A 426 16.70 12.01 8.10
N THR A 427 17.90 12.02 8.67
CA THR A 427 19.00 11.14 8.26
C THR A 427 19.72 10.57 9.47
N ILE A 428 19.91 9.25 9.48
CA ILE A 428 20.82 8.57 10.41
C ILE A 428 22.22 8.65 9.82
N VAL A 429 23.16 9.22 10.57
CA VAL A 429 24.58 9.29 10.21
C VAL A 429 25.29 8.10 10.81
N ASP A 430 25.54 7.09 9.98
CA ASP A 430 26.09 5.79 10.36
C ASP A 430 27.51 5.57 9.82
N CYS A 431 28.28 6.65 9.70
CA CYS A 431 29.72 6.63 9.43
C CYS A 431 30.37 7.93 9.94
N PRO A 432 31.69 7.95 10.20
CA PRO A 432 32.42 9.18 10.48
C PRO A 432 32.30 10.19 9.33
N VAL A 433 31.99 11.45 9.67
CA VAL A 433 31.85 12.54 8.68
C VAL A 433 32.88 13.62 8.92
N TYR A 434 33.63 13.97 7.88
CA TYR A 434 34.60 15.04 7.83
C TYR A 434 34.21 16.08 6.77
N VAL A 435 33.87 17.28 7.20
CA VAL A 435 33.72 18.44 6.33
C VAL A 435 35.09 19.08 6.18
N GLU A 436 35.73 18.81 5.05
CA GLU A 436 37.08 19.30 4.75
C GLU A 436 37.07 20.82 4.55
N SER A 437 38.24 21.46 4.57
CA SER A 437 38.34 22.94 4.50
C SER A 437 37.64 23.58 3.29
N SER A 438 37.51 22.87 2.17
CA SER A 438 36.77 23.32 0.97
C SER A 438 35.29 22.94 0.98
N GLY A 439 34.87 22.04 1.88
CA GLY A 439 33.53 21.48 1.93
C GLY A 439 32.51 22.35 2.65
N ASN A 440 31.25 22.17 2.29
CA ASN A 440 30.11 22.86 2.88
C ASN A 440 29.04 21.82 3.25
N LEU A 441 28.73 21.71 4.53
CA LEU A 441 27.60 20.91 5.00
C LEU A 441 26.45 21.82 5.42
N SER A 442 25.32 21.68 4.73
CA SER A 442 24.08 22.37 5.06
C SER A 442 23.02 21.38 5.50
N VAL A 443 22.36 21.63 6.64
CA VAL A 443 21.23 20.83 7.12
C VAL A 443 20.04 21.74 7.29
N SER A 444 18.91 21.39 6.68
CA SER A 444 17.71 22.21 6.72
C SER A 444 16.44 21.39 6.86
N LYS A 445 15.57 21.74 7.83
CA LYS A 445 14.25 21.09 8.04
C LYS A 445 14.34 19.56 8.16
N ALA A 446 15.36 19.07 8.87
CA ALA A 446 15.65 17.65 8.99
C ALA A 446 16.21 17.32 10.38
N ALA A 447 16.00 16.09 10.82
CA ALA A 447 16.70 15.53 11.96
C ALA A 447 17.99 14.80 11.53
N LEU A 448 19.10 14.98 12.24
CA LEU A 448 20.28 14.14 12.16
C LEU A 448 20.39 13.28 13.40
N TYR A 449 20.34 11.96 13.22
CA TYR A 449 20.58 11.00 14.28
C TYR A 449 22.03 10.52 14.18
N LEU A 450 22.86 10.94 15.14
CA LEU A 450 24.30 10.74 15.08
C LEU A 450 24.69 9.44 15.79
N ASN A 451 25.20 8.48 15.03
CA ASN A 451 25.97 7.36 15.57
C ASN A 451 27.47 7.70 15.65
N TYR A 452 27.91 8.70 14.88
CA TYR A 452 29.28 9.23 14.85
C TYR A 452 29.26 10.76 14.93
N PRO A 453 30.28 11.39 15.54
CA PRO A 453 30.38 12.84 15.55
C PRO A 453 30.68 13.38 14.15
N VAL A 454 30.30 14.63 13.90
CA VAL A 454 30.65 15.35 12.67
C VAL A 454 31.85 16.25 12.94
N MET A 455 32.93 16.01 12.21
CA MET A 455 34.15 16.82 12.24
C MET A 455 34.09 17.85 11.11
N CYS A 456 34.37 19.12 11.40
CA CYS A 456 34.27 20.19 10.41
C CYS A 456 35.44 21.18 10.50
N ALA A 457 36.16 21.31 9.37
CA ALA A 457 37.14 22.36 9.08
C ALA A 457 36.66 23.30 7.95
N GLY A 458 35.58 22.95 7.25
CA GLY A 458 34.95 23.76 6.20
C GLY A 458 33.87 24.71 6.70
N ASN A 459 32.76 24.77 5.99
CA ASN A 459 31.57 25.53 6.39
C ASN A 459 30.45 24.61 6.88
N LEU A 460 29.84 24.98 8.01
CA LEU A 460 28.67 24.31 8.55
C LEU A 460 27.49 25.27 8.68
N LYS A 461 26.33 24.89 8.12
CA LYS A 461 25.09 25.67 8.22
C LYS A 461 23.94 24.78 8.66
N LEU A 462 23.36 25.09 9.82
CA LEU A 462 22.23 24.36 10.40
C LEU A 462 21.04 25.32 10.57
N VAL A 463 19.91 24.98 9.94
CA VAL A 463 18.71 25.84 9.92
C VAL A 463 17.45 24.98 10.09
N HIS A 464 16.65 25.18 11.14
CA HIS A 464 15.48 24.32 11.40
C HIS A 464 15.84 22.83 11.46
N ALA A 465 16.98 22.51 12.07
CA ALA A 465 17.49 21.16 12.16
C ALA A 465 17.42 20.62 13.59
N ARG A 466 17.22 19.32 13.75
CA ARG A 466 17.30 18.63 15.05
C ARG A 466 18.48 17.67 15.04
N ILE A 467 19.43 17.82 15.95
CA ILE A 467 20.61 16.99 16.06
C ILE A 467 20.47 16.14 17.32
N VAL A 468 20.47 14.82 17.17
CA VAL A 468 20.20 13.87 18.26
C VAL A 468 21.36 12.90 18.36
N ALA A 469 21.92 12.78 19.56
CA ALA A 469 22.89 11.74 19.87
C ALA A 469 22.20 10.38 20.02
N ASN A 470 22.55 9.41 19.18
CA ASN A 470 21.96 8.08 19.24
C ASN A 470 22.85 7.09 20.00
N HIS A 471 24.09 6.92 19.53
CA HIS A 471 25.08 5.99 20.12
C HIS A 471 26.40 6.67 20.54
N LEU A 472 26.38 8.00 20.69
CA LEU A 472 27.53 8.77 21.15
C LEU A 472 27.62 8.75 22.69
N GLU A 473 28.79 8.44 23.23
CA GLU A 473 29.06 8.49 24.66
C GLU A 473 30.33 9.30 24.93
N ASN A 474 30.30 10.17 25.94
CA ASN A 474 31.46 10.95 26.42
C ASN A 474 32.22 11.69 25.30
N SER A 475 31.49 12.15 24.29
CA SER A 475 31.97 12.91 23.13
C SER A 475 31.04 14.10 22.89
N ASP A 476 31.39 14.97 21.95
CA ASP A 476 30.51 16.03 21.46
C ASP A 476 29.85 15.61 20.14
N MET A 477 28.63 16.08 19.87
CA MET A 477 27.94 15.79 18.60
C MET A 477 28.68 16.38 17.39
N LEU A 478 29.23 17.59 17.54
CA LEU A 478 29.92 18.32 16.48
C LEU A 478 31.29 18.82 16.95
N TYR A 479 32.30 18.70 16.10
CA TYR A 479 33.63 19.27 16.30
C TYR A 479 33.94 20.29 15.20
N LEU A 480 34.21 21.53 15.59
CA LEU A 480 34.58 22.63 14.69
C LEU A 480 36.05 22.98 14.91
N GLU A 481 36.93 22.47 14.06
CA GLU A 481 38.38 22.64 14.19
C GLU A 481 38.91 23.52 13.05
N GLY A 482 39.12 24.81 13.34
CA GLY A 482 39.52 25.79 12.34
C GLY A 482 38.49 25.96 11.22
N ALA A 483 37.21 25.70 11.51
CA ALA A 483 36.13 25.86 10.54
C ALA A 483 36.05 27.31 10.06
N ARG A 484 35.84 27.47 8.75
CA ARG A 484 35.80 28.78 8.10
C ARG A 484 34.57 29.59 8.55
N LYS A 485 33.42 28.91 8.66
CA LYS A 485 32.16 29.52 9.06
C LYS A 485 31.22 28.49 9.69
N CYS A 486 30.56 28.88 10.77
CA CYS A 486 29.49 28.10 11.37
C CYS A 486 28.28 28.98 11.72
N GLU A 487 27.13 28.66 11.13
CA GLU A 487 25.85 29.31 11.37
C GLU A 487 24.81 28.29 11.86
N ILE A 488 24.27 28.53 13.05
CA ILE A 488 23.24 27.67 13.65
C ILE A 488 22.03 28.56 13.98
N SER A 489 20.86 28.20 13.44
CA SER A 489 19.64 28.96 13.66
C SER A 489 18.41 28.06 13.73
N ASN A 490 17.50 28.33 14.67
CA ASN A 490 16.25 27.57 14.82
C ASN A 490 16.49 26.07 15.01
N CYS A 491 17.56 25.66 15.68
CA CYS A 491 17.96 24.26 15.80
C CYS A 491 17.70 23.69 17.19
N GLU A 492 17.57 22.38 17.27
CA GLU A 492 17.58 21.63 18.53
C GLU A 492 18.78 20.68 18.56
N PHE A 493 19.45 20.63 19.70
CA PHE A 493 20.53 19.69 20.03
C PHE A 493 20.12 18.89 21.26
N ASP A 494 19.97 17.59 21.10
CA ASP A 494 19.62 16.66 22.19
C ASP A 494 20.77 15.68 22.43
N GLY A 495 21.50 15.90 23.53
CA GLY A 495 22.63 15.06 23.93
C GLY A 495 22.23 13.71 24.50
N ALA A 496 20.92 13.41 24.60
CA ALA A 496 20.38 12.15 25.09
C ALA A 496 20.97 11.68 26.44
N LEU A 497 21.34 12.64 27.30
CA LEU A 497 22.00 12.45 28.60
C LEU A 497 23.34 11.70 28.56
N ARG A 498 24.00 11.66 27.40
CA ARG A 498 25.25 10.90 27.21
C ARG A 498 26.33 11.66 26.45
N THR A 499 25.96 12.74 25.76
CA THR A 499 26.83 13.45 24.82
C THR A 499 26.80 14.96 25.07
N GLY A 500 27.93 15.62 24.82
CA GLY A 500 28.02 17.07 24.70
C GLY A 500 27.44 17.58 23.39
N GLY A 501 27.38 18.90 23.25
CA GLY A 501 26.82 19.56 22.06
C GLY A 501 27.87 19.80 20.99
N ILE A 502 28.60 20.90 21.12
CA ILE A 502 29.51 21.39 20.10
C ILE A 502 30.86 21.74 20.71
N ASN A 503 31.93 21.16 20.18
CA ASN A 503 33.30 21.50 20.48
C ASN A 503 33.85 22.46 19.44
N ILE A 504 34.41 23.59 19.87
CA ILE A 504 34.81 24.67 18.98
C ILE A 504 36.27 25.03 19.25
N LYS A 505 37.11 25.03 18.22
CA LYS A 505 38.51 25.45 18.30
C LYS A 505 38.85 26.32 17.08
N GLY A 506 39.30 27.55 17.32
CA GLY A 506 39.74 28.46 16.25
C GLY A 506 38.64 28.91 15.28
N THR A 507 37.36 28.80 15.65
CA THR A 507 36.21 29.07 14.78
C THR A 507 35.32 30.16 15.40
N ASN A 508 34.85 31.10 14.57
CA ASN A 508 33.78 32.03 14.96
C ASN A 508 32.41 31.39 14.70
N VAL A 509 31.56 31.35 15.73
CA VAL A 509 30.25 30.68 15.67
C VAL A 509 29.14 31.66 16.00
N THR A 510 28.07 31.62 15.19
CA THR A 510 26.81 32.31 15.49
C THR A 510 25.71 31.28 15.75
N ILE A 511 25.07 31.38 16.91
CA ILE A 511 23.95 30.53 17.34
C ILE A 511 22.76 31.44 17.65
N LYS A 512 21.61 31.18 17.01
CA LYS A 512 20.39 31.96 17.22
C LYS A 512 19.17 31.07 17.39
N ASN A 513 18.24 31.46 18.27
CA ASN A 513 16.94 30.81 18.44
C ASN A 513 17.04 29.27 18.51
N SER A 514 17.99 28.74 19.30
CA SER A 514 18.27 27.30 19.32
C SER A 514 18.12 26.72 20.72
N LEU A 515 17.77 25.45 20.81
CA LEU A 515 17.62 24.69 22.04
C LEU A 515 18.76 23.68 22.17
N PHE A 516 19.50 23.74 23.26
CA PHE A 516 20.42 22.68 23.68
C PHE A 516 19.85 22.01 24.92
N ARG A 517 19.69 20.70 24.88
CA ARG A 517 19.11 19.93 25.97
C ARG A 517 19.81 18.62 26.25
N ASN A 518 19.66 18.16 27.49
CA ASN A 518 20.06 16.83 27.93
C ASN A 518 21.53 16.50 27.63
N THR A 519 22.44 17.46 27.76
CA THR A 519 23.86 17.21 27.50
C THR A 519 24.57 16.69 28.74
N TYR A 520 25.43 15.68 28.56
CA TYR A 520 26.21 15.03 29.62
C TYR A 520 27.53 14.50 29.04
N GLY A 521 28.60 14.39 29.83
CA GLY A 521 29.92 13.95 29.34
C GLY A 521 30.63 15.01 28.49
N GLY A 522 30.05 16.20 28.39
CA GLY A 522 30.48 17.33 27.58
C GLY A 522 29.55 18.53 27.80
N ARG A 523 30.00 19.72 27.36
CA ARG A 523 29.19 20.95 27.47
C ARG A 523 28.30 21.12 26.24
N ALA A 524 27.24 21.90 26.35
CA ALA A 524 26.41 22.22 25.19
C ALA A 524 27.19 23.01 24.12
N VAL A 525 27.98 23.99 24.56
CA VAL A 525 28.92 24.73 23.71
C VAL A 525 30.26 24.84 24.43
N PHE A 526 31.29 24.23 23.86
CA PHE A 526 32.61 24.15 24.47
C PHE A 526 33.68 24.87 23.63
N ASN A 527 34.56 25.59 24.33
CA ASN A 527 35.81 26.15 23.84
C ASN A 527 35.68 27.23 22.73
N ALA A 528 34.50 27.83 22.60
CA ALA A 528 34.28 28.92 21.65
C ALA A 528 35.17 30.13 21.95
N TYR A 529 35.78 30.75 20.93
CA TYR A 529 36.63 31.92 21.10
C TYR A 529 35.81 33.19 21.45
N ARG A 530 34.99 33.66 20.51
CA ARG A 530 34.08 34.80 20.72
C ARG A 530 32.75 34.55 20.00
N PRO A 531 31.94 33.61 20.49
CA PRO A 531 30.68 33.28 19.85
C PRO A 531 29.68 34.43 19.98
N VAL A 532 28.72 34.45 19.06
CA VAL A 532 27.51 35.27 19.17
C VAL A 532 26.34 34.32 19.38
N ILE A 533 25.80 34.29 20.59
CA ILE A 533 24.72 33.38 21.00
C ILE A 533 23.52 34.24 21.41
N LYS A 534 22.43 34.16 20.65
CA LYS A 534 21.24 34.99 20.90
C LYS A 534 19.98 34.13 21.01
N GLU A 535 19.09 34.54 21.90
CA GLU A 535 17.71 34.03 21.97
C GLU A 535 17.62 32.50 22.07
N SER A 536 18.60 31.87 22.74
CA SER A 536 18.75 30.42 22.78
C SER A 536 18.49 29.86 24.18
N ILE A 537 18.07 28.61 24.25
CA ILE A 537 17.70 27.92 25.48
C ILE A 537 18.70 26.80 25.74
N PHE A 538 19.19 26.74 26.97
CA PHE A 538 20.06 25.69 27.47
C PHE A 538 19.36 25.02 28.65
N ASN A 539 18.89 23.79 28.46
CA ASN A 539 18.11 23.08 29.45
C ASN A 539 18.83 21.80 29.87
N PHE A 540 18.97 21.58 31.18
CA PHE A 540 19.51 20.34 31.72
C PHE A 540 20.91 19.98 31.21
N CYS A 541 21.80 20.97 31.03
CA CYS A 541 23.20 20.74 30.65
C CYS A 541 24.03 20.40 31.89
N GLN A 542 24.55 19.17 32.01
CA GLN A 542 25.06 18.64 33.29
C GLN A 542 26.56 18.83 33.56
N ASP A 543 27.36 19.18 32.55
CA ASP A 543 28.79 19.52 32.70
C ASP A 543 29.11 20.99 32.37
N GLY A 544 28.05 21.80 32.27
CA GLY A 544 28.05 23.22 31.91
C GLY A 544 27.37 23.44 30.57
N ALA A 545 26.63 24.54 30.45
CA ALA A 545 26.01 24.91 29.18
C ALA A 545 27.06 25.54 28.24
N ILE A 546 27.64 26.69 28.58
CA ILE A 546 28.58 27.40 27.70
C ILE A 546 29.94 27.58 28.38
N TYR A 547 31.01 27.23 27.65
CA TYR A 547 32.39 27.54 28.02
C TYR A 547 33.10 28.27 26.89
N THR A 548 33.55 29.50 27.14
CA THR A 548 34.07 30.38 26.08
C THR A 548 35.13 31.37 26.59
N GLN A 549 35.97 31.90 25.69
CA GLN A 549 36.91 32.98 26.04
C GLN A 549 36.24 34.35 26.16
N GLY A 550 35.11 34.58 25.49
CA GLY A 550 34.42 35.87 25.49
C GLY A 550 33.19 35.84 24.59
N GLY A 551 32.94 36.94 23.86
CA GLY A 551 31.82 37.01 22.89
C GLY A 551 30.55 37.63 23.47
N GLU A 552 29.45 37.54 22.71
CA GLU A 552 28.16 38.14 23.05
C GLU A 552 27.12 37.05 23.28
N ILE A 553 26.58 36.99 24.50
CA ILE A 553 25.50 36.09 24.89
C ILE A 553 24.31 36.95 25.30
N GLU A 554 23.24 36.89 24.52
CA GLU A 554 22.11 37.82 24.62
C GLU A 554 20.77 37.09 24.67
N LYS A 555 19.87 37.50 25.56
CA LYS A 555 18.47 36.99 25.61
C LYS A 555 18.36 35.46 25.69
N CYS A 556 19.36 34.82 26.29
CA CYS A 556 19.38 33.36 26.44
C CYS A 556 18.78 32.92 27.77
N VAL A 557 18.23 31.72 27.79
CA VAL A 557 17.60 31.12 28.98
C VAL A 557 18.35 29.85 29.37
N PHE A 558 18.75 29.76 30.63
CA PHE A 558 19.49 28.63 31.19
C PHE A 558 18.67 28.01 32.31
N VAL A 559 18.32 26.74 32.18
CA VAL A 559 17.44 26.04 33.14
C VAL A 559 18.07 24.74 33.57
N ASN A 560 18.11 24.49 34.89
CA ASN A 560 18.58 23.23 35.48
C ASN A 560 20.00 22.81 35.03
N CYS A 561 20.87 23.77 34.73
CA CYS A 561 22.24 23.49 34.31
C CYS A 561 23.13 23.21 35.52
N ARG A 562 24.10 22.31 35.38
CA ARG A 562 25.06 21.94 36.42
C ARG A 562 26.48 21.96 35.89
N ALA A 563 27.44 22.36 36.73
CA ALA A 563 28.86 22.29 36.38
C ALA A 563 29.77 22.30 37.62
N LYS A 564 31.10 22.24 37.40
CA LYS A 564 32.09 22.53 38.46
C LYS A 564 32.10 24.02 38.83
N SER A 565 32.00 24.90 37.84
CA SER A 565 31.98 26.36 37.95
C SER A 565 31.21 26.92 36.74
N GLY A 566 30.43 27.98 36.91
CA GLY A 566 29.71 28.62 35.80
C GLY A 566 28.72 27.69 35.11
N ALA A 567 27.68 27.21 35.83
CA ALA A 567 26.83 26.15 35.27
C ALA A 567 26.06 26.56 34.02
N GLY A 568 25.62 27.81 33.96
CA GLY A 568 25.11 28.41 32.72
C GLY A 568 26.26 28.81 31.79
N ILE A 569 27.14 29.68 32.28
CA ILE A 569 28.24 30.24 31.48
C ILE A 569 29.53 30.24 32.29
N SER A 570 30.61 29.77 31.68
CA SER A 570 31.97 29.96 32.18
C SER A 570 32.80 30.70 31.13
N MET A 571 33.27 31.89 31.48
CA MET A 571 34.08 32.76 30.62
C MET A 571 35.50 32.91 31.17
N TYR A 572 36.49 32.45 30.41
CA TYR A 572 37.89 32.48 30.84
C TYR A 572 38.73 33.63 30.28
N GLY A 573 38.17 34.49 29.42
CA GLY A 573 38.83 35.72 28.95
C GLY A 573 38.11 36.99 29.42
N ASN A 574 38.66 38.14 29.05
CA ASN A 574 38.29 39.46 29.57
C ASN A 574 37.44 40.31 28.61
N LYS A 575 36.95 39.74 27.50
CA LYS A 575 36.16 40.44 26.46
C LYS A 575 34.83 39.73 26.20
N GLY A 576 34.04 39.55 27.25
CA GLY A 576 32.70 38.97 27.19
C GLY A 576 31.59 39.99 27.50
N LEU A 577 30.42 39.78 26.90
CA LEU A 577 29.18 40.50 27.19
C LEU A 577 28.05 39.48 27.37
N VAL A 578 27.45 39.44 28.56
CA VAL A 578 26.24 38.66 28.87
C VAL A 578 25.12 39.64 29.17
N LYS A 579 24.06 39.66 28.36
CA LYS A 579 22.99 40.63 28.52
C LYS A 579 21.60 40.03 28.37
N HIS A 580 20.66 40.50 29.20
CA HIS A 580 19.25 40.10 29.12
C HIS A 580 19.03 38.59 29.24
N CYS A 581 19.93 37.85 29.91
CA CYS A 581 19.80 36.41 30.08
C CYS A 581 19.04 36.06 31.35
N ASN A 582 18.36 34.92 31.35
CA ASN A 582 17.66 34.37 32.51
C ASN A 582 18.32 33.03 32.92
N PHE A 583 18.69 32.92 34.19
CA PHE A 583 19.28 31.73 34.78
C PHE A 583 18.37 31.21 35.89
N LYS A 584 17.88 29.99 35.72
CA LYS A 584 17.01 29.32 36.68
C LYS A 584 17.63 27.99 37.11
N ARG A 585 17.85 27.82 38.42
CA ARG A 585 18.38 26.58 39.02
C ARG A 585 19.70 26.13 38.39
N CYS A 586 20.60 27.09 38.14
CA CYS A 586 21.95 26.80 37.69
C CYS A 586 22.85 26.53 38.92
N ILE A 587 23.43 25.33 39.00
CA ILE A 587 24.12 24.85 40.20
C ILE A 587 25.57 24.47 39.88
N ALA A 588 26.51 25.19 40.47
CA ALA A 588 27.94 24.90 40.39
C ALA A 588 28.47 24.28 41.69
N LYS A 589 29.61 23.57 41.63
CA LYS A 589 30.28 22.99 42.81
C LYS A 589 31.19 23.98 43.55
N LYS A 590 31.88 24.87 42.83
CA LYS A 590 32.91 25.76 43.39
C LYS A 590 32.45 27.22 43.48
N GLY A 591 32.16 27.85 42.34
CA GLY A 591 31.78 29.26 42.25
C GLY A 591 30.91 29.53 41.03
N GLY A 592 30.21 30.66 41.03
CA GLY A 592 29.45 31.14 39.86
C GLY A 592 28.38 30.15 39.43
N GLY A 593 27.37 29.93 40.26
CA GLY A 593 26.24 29.04 40.01
C GLY A 593 25.63 29.22 38.63
N ALA A 594 25.37 30.47 38.24
CA ALA A 594 24.97 30.80 36.88
C ALA A 594 26.16 31.16 35.99
N ILE A 595 27.00 32.11 36.43
CA ILE A 595 28.10 32.65 35.62
C ILE A 595 29.41 32.61 36.42
N ASP A 596 30.46 32.06 35.83
CA ASP A 596 31.84 32.20 36.32
C ASP A 596 32.64 32.99 35.28
N ARG A 597 33.27 34.10 35.68
CA ARG A 597 33.94 35.00 34.73
C ARG A 597 35.31 35.50 35.20
N GLN A 598 36.15 35.87 34.24
CA GLN A 598 37.33 36.71 34.49
C GLN A 598 36.96 38.21 34.55
N VAL A 599 37.85 38.98 35.19
CA VAL A 599 37.76 40.45 35.25
C VAL A 599 37.76 41.03 33.83
N GLY A 600 36.78 41.88 33.52
CA GLY A 600 36.59 42.51 32.19
C GLY A 600 35.34 42.05 31.42
N THR A 601 34.71 40.95 31.83
CA THR A 601 33.42 40.50 31.26
C THR A 601 32.26 41.32 31.82
N HIS A 602 31.41 41.86 30.96
CA HIS A 602 30.26 42.70 31.31
C HIS A 602 28.99 41.86 31.43
N ILE A 603 28.25 42.05 32.52
CA ILE A 603 26.97 41.38 32.77
C ILE A 603 25.90 42.45 32.95
N GLU A 604 24.89 42.45 32.08
CA GLU A 604 23.88 43.51 32.01
C GLU A 604 22.46 42.94 32.05
N LYS A 605 21.63 43.45 32.96
CA LYS A 605 20.18 43.18 32.98
C LYS A 605 19.83 41.68 32.93
N CYS A 606 20.62 40.84 33.59
CA CYS A 606 20.38 39.40 33.70
C CYS A 606 19.57 39.09 34.97
N GLN A 607 18.80 38.00 34.92
CA GLN A 607 17.96 37.52 36.03
C GLN A 607 18.49 36.18 36.53
N PHE A 608 18.49 36.01 37.85
CA PHE A 608 18.97 34.80 38.52
C PHE A 608 17.91 34.32 39.51
N GLU A 609 17.50 33.06 39.37
CA GLU A 609 16.51 32.40 40.22
C GLU A 609 17.10 31.06 40.70
N GLU A 610 17.18 30.88 42.02
CA GLU A 610 17.62 29.61 42.64
C GLU A 610 19.00 29.10 42.18
N CYS A 611 19.94 29.99 41.81
CA CYS A 611 21.29 29.60 41.41
C CYS A 611 22.23 29.47 42.63
N LYS A 612 23.14 28.48 42.61
CA LYS A 612 24.02 28.15 43.76
C LYS A 612 25.44 27.79 43.30
N PRO A 613 26.51 28.12 44.07
CA PRO A 613 26.49 28.64 45.44
C PRO A 613 26.27 30.16 45.52
N ALA A 614 26.77 30.93 44.55
CA ALA A 614 26.48 32.35 44.34
C ALA A 614 26.15 32.55 42.85
N ASP A 615 25.32 33.52 42.48
CA ASP A 615 24.90 33.67 41.07
C ASP A 615 26.08 33.86 40.12
N ILE A 616 27.01 34.74 40.51
CA ILE A 616 28.18 35.14 39.72
C ILE A 616 29.44 34.96 40.57
N SER A 617 30.52 34.45 39.97
CA SER A 617 31.87 34.47 40.55
C SER A 617 32.88 35.14 39.62
#